data_AF-A0A950JI92-F1
#
_entry.id   AF-A0A950JI92-F1
#
_cell.length_a   1.000
_cell.length_b   1.000
_cell.length_c   1.000
_cell.angle_alpha   90.00
_cell.angle_beta   90.00
_cell.angle_gamma   90.00
#
_symmetry.space_group_name_H-M   'P 1'
#
loop_
_entity.id
_entity.type
_entity.pdbx_description
1 polymer ?
#
loop_
_entity_poly.entity_id
_entity_poly.type
_entity_poly.pdbx_seq_one_letter_code
_entity_poly.pdbx_strand_id
1 'polypeptide(L)'
;MTNRLLPALLALGAVACAGSAQAGTLYFSLGGDGNVSVSGTLTIGPDPYADTTGLFGTPGNVAFVSPTAPNFQGKVDPANALAVTNVTGTFSDAALKISDATITGLVATNPQPHYDPDYTIPYSFGWYPGIPATTVSYDNLFYAGSGAPLTCLPTPTEPTYPGGYFDDYGVMFSLSNGDVVDMYSNGGDGGPIYGVVVFSAANGPDYTSGGGLTLNVPEPSTWAMMILGFASLGFAGYRASRKAAIAA
;
A
#
# COMPACT_ATOMS: atom_id res chain seq x y z
N MET A 1 26.33 -20.89 -41.78
CA MET A 1 26.51 -20.26 -40.45
C MET A 1 25.16 -20.23 -39.73
N THR A 2 24.97 -21.29 -38.96
CA THR A 2 24.10 -21.55 -37.79
C THR A 2 23.03 -20.53 -37.34
N ASN A 3 21.77 -20.93 -37.57
CA ASN A 3 20.52 -20.49 -36.94
C ASN A 3 20.51 -20.76 -35.41
N ARG A 4 21.09 -19.87 -34.58
CA ARG A 4 21.04 -19.98 -33.11
C ARG A 4 20.40 -18.81 -32.36
N LEU A 5 19.76 -17.86 -33.05
CA LEU A 5 19.22 -16.65 -32.42
C LEU A 5 17.77 -16.78 -31.92
N LEU A 6 17.02 -17.82 -32.31
CA LEU A 6 15.60 -17.96 -31.93
C LEU A 6 15.30 -18.42 -30.49
N PRO A 7 16.10 -19.26 -29.79
CA PRO A 7 15.73 -19.71 -28.45
C PRO A 7 16.09 -18.71 -27.33
N ALA A 8 16.91 -17.69 -27.60
CA ALA A 8 17.31 -16.71 -26.58
C ALA A 8 16.21 -15.67 -26.25
N LEU A 9 15.33 -15.35 -27.22
CA LEU A 9 14.24 -14.39 -27.03
C LEU A 9 13.04 -14.97 -26.25
N LEU A 10 12.84 -16.29 -26.29
CA LEU A 10 11.78 -16.97 -25.53
C LEU A 10 12.16 -17.18 -24.04
N ALA A 11 13.45 -17.18 -23.70
CA ALA A 11 13.91 -17.33 -22.32
C ALA A 11 13.80 -16.03 -21.49
N LEU A 12 13.80 -14.84 -22.12
CA LEU A 12 13.59 -13.58 -21.41
C LEU A 12 12.11 -13.30 -21.07
N GLY A 13 11.17 -13.90 -21.80
CA GLY A 13 9.73 -13.74 -21.55
C GLY A 13 9.19 -14.55 -20.37
N ALA A 14 9.90 -15.60 -19.95
CA ALA A 14 9.44 -16.52 -18.90
C ALA A 14 9.82 -16.08 -17.47
N VAL A 15 10.64 -15.04 -17.30
CA VAL A 15 11.05 -14.53 -15.98
C VAL A 15 10.04 -13.51 -15.42
N ALA A 16 9.09 -13.03 -16.23
CA ALA A 16 8.10 -12.05 -15.78
C ALA A 16 6.87 -12.66 -15.07
N CYS A 17 6.73 -13.99 -15.02
CA CYS A 17 5.51 -14.64 -14.54
C CYS A 17 5.72 -15.65 -13.39
N ALA A 18 6.90 -15.72 -12.81
CA ALA A 18 7.09 -16.46 -11.57
C ALA A 18 6.63 -15.57 -10.41
N GLY A 19 5.36 -15.71 -10.00
CA GLY A 19 4.86 -15.24 -8.71
C GLY A 19 5.56 -16.02 -7.59
N SER A 20 6.83 -15.73 -7.36
CA SER A 20 7.59 -16.21 -6.21
C SER A 20 7.58 -15.10 -5.15
N ALA A 21 7.30 -15.51 -3.91
CA ALA A 21 7.39 -14.78 -2.65
C ALA A 21 8.63 -13.87 -2.51
N GLN A 22 8.67 -12.77 -3.23
CA GLN A 22 9.79 -11.85 -3.21
C GLN A 22 9.32 -10.56 -2.57
N ALA A 23 10.01 -10.17 -1.50
CA ALA A 23 9.86 -8.85 -0.94
C ALA A 23 10.09 -7.82 -2.06
N GLY A 24 9.07 -7.01 -2.32
CA GLY A 24 9.07 -5.97 -3.33
C GLY A 24 9.35 -4.62 -2.70
N THR A 25 9.92 -3.70 -3.49
CA THR A 25 10.03 -2.30 -3.09
C THR A 25 9.20 -1.46 -4.05
N LEU A 26 8.29 -0.65 -3.52
CA LEU A 26 7.48 0.28 -4.30
C LEU A 26 7.89 1.70 -3.95
N TYR A 27 8.05 2.54 -4.96
CA TYR A 27 8.15 3.98 -4.76
C TYR A 27 6.75 4.57 -4.69
N PHE A 28 6.55 5.52 -3.78
CA PHE A 28 5.28 6.21 -3.67
C PHE A 28 5.47 7.70 -3.40
N SER A 29 4.47 8.47 -3.78
CA SER A 29 4.27 9.84 -3.29
C SER A 29 2.79 10.07 -3.02
N LEU A 30 2.47 10.60 -1.85
CA LEU A 30 1.15 11.07 -1.46
C LEU A 30 1.22 12.59 -1.28
N GLY A 31 0.27 13.33 -1.85
CA GLY A 31 0.18 14.78 -1.71
C GLY A 31 -0.87 15.36 -2.64
N GLY A 32 -0.87 16.69 -2.81
CA GLY A 32 -1.73 17.39 -3.79
C GLY A 32 -2.68 18.42 -3.20
N ASP A 33 -2.83 18.44 -1.88
CA ASP A 33 -3.66 19.42 -1.16
C ASP A 33 -2.91 20.74 -0.85
N GLY A 34 -1.59 20.76 -1.08
CA GLY A 34 -0.72 21.90 -0.82
C GLY A 34 -0.20 22.00 0.62
N ASN A 35 -0.60 21.10 1.51
CA ASN A 35 -0.22 21.10 2.92
C ASN A 35 0.58 19.86 3.31
N VAL A 36 0.09 18.69 2.92
CA VAL A 36 0.67 17.39 3.27
C VAL A 36 1.43 16.83 2.07
N SER A 37 2.63 16.32 2.33
CA SER A 37 3.37 15.52 1.36
C SER A 37 4.13 14.39 2.04
N VAL A 38 3.99 13.19 1.49
CA VAL A 38 4.77 12.02 1.88
C VAL A 38 5.39 11.43 0.63
N SER A 39 6.67 11.07 0.66
CA SER A 39 7.27 10.34 -0.45
C SER A 39 8.36 9.42 0.05
N GLY A 40 8.52 8.28 -0.63
CA GLY A 40 9.46 7.29 -0.15
C GLY A 40 9.33 5.94 -0.83
N THR A 41 9.75 4.92 -0.08
CA THR A 41 9.65 3.52 -0.48
C THR A 41 8.92 2.70 0.57
N LEU A 42 8.01 1.85 0.09
CA LEU A 42 7.42 0.76 0.86
C LEU A 42 8.16 -0.52 0.51
N THR A 43 8.57 -1.29 1.53
CA THR A 43 8.98 -2.68 1.34
C THR A 43 7.80 -3.57 1.67
N ILE A 44 7.30 -4.30 0.68
CA ILE A 44 6.15 -5.20 0.81
C ILE A 44 6.59 -6.65 0.68
N GLY A 45 5.86 -7.58 1.27
CA GLY A 45 6.09 -9.01 1.14
C GLY A 45 4.79 -9.81 1.15
N PRO A 46 4.88 -11.13 1.00
CA PRO A 46 3.74 -12.02 1.23
C PRO A 46 3.19 -11.79 2.64
N ASP A 47 1.89 -11.63 2.74
CA ASP A 47 1.21 -11.63 4.01
C ASP A 47 0.98 -13.09 4.49
N PRO A 48 1.50 -13.49 5.66
CA PRO A 48 1.29 -14.83 6.20
C PRO A 48 -0.17 -15.12 6.61
N TYR A 49 -1.02 -14.10 6.73
CA TYR A 49 -2.42 -14.22 7.13
C TYR A 49 -3.41 -14.04 5.96
N ALA A 50 -2.92 -13.89 4.73
CA ALA A 50 -3.75 -13.71 3.55
C ALA A 50 -4.75 -14.87 3.38
N ASP A 51 -6.01 -14.52 3.11
CA ASP A 51 -7.09 -15.49 3.03
C ASP A 51 -6.90 -16.47 1.86
N THR A 52 -6.61 -17.72 2.19
CA THR A 52 -6.54 -18.83 1.24
C THR A 52 -7.79 -19.72 1.28
N THR A 53 -8.76 -19.37 2.12
CA THR A 53 -9.91 -20.19 2.50
C THR A 53 -11.25 -19.59 2.10
N GLY A 54 -11.28 -18.33 1.66
CA GLY A 54 -12.50 -17.60 1.34
C GLY A 54 -13.31 -17.21 2.58
N LEU A 55 -12.65 -17.06 3.72
CA LEU A 55 -13.28 -16.66 4.97
C LEU A 55 -13.47 -15.15 5.06
N PHE A 56 -12.57 -14.34 4.49
CA PHE A 56 -12.61 -12.88 4.61
C PHE A 56 -13.94 -12.34 4.06
N GLY A 57 -14.53 -11.37 4.77
CA GLY A 57 -15.83 -10.82 4.40
C GLY A 57 -17.02 -11.75 4.67
N THR A 58 -16.82 -12.86 5.38
CA THR A 58 -17.90 -13.75 5.83
C THR A 58 -17.93 -13.84 7.36
N PRO A 59 -19.09 -14.13 7.99
CA PRO A 59 -19.16 -14.31 9.45
C PRO A 59 -18.17 -15.33 10.03
N GLY A 60 -17.61 -16.22 9.20
CA GLY A 60 -16.55 -17.15 9.61
C GLY A 60 -15.20 -16.49 9.93
N ASN A 61 -14.94 -15.26 9.44
CA ASN A 61 -13.70 -14.52 9.65
C ASN A 61 -13.52 -14.03 11.09
N VAL A 62 -14.59 -13.86 11.86
CA VAL A 62 -14.48 -13.33 13.24
C VAL A 62 -14.45 -14.42 14.29
N ALA A 63 -13.64 -14.21 15.31
CA ALA A 63 -13.66 -14.97 16.56
C ALA A 63 -13.92 -14.04 17.74
N PHE A 64 -14.80 -14.46 18.65
CA PHE A 64 -14.95 -13.80 19.95
C PHE A 64 -13.77 -14.19 20.86
N VAL A 65 -13.02 -13.21 21.35
CA VAL A 65 -11.72 -13.44 22.02
C VAL A 65 -11.65 -12.94 23.47
N SER A 66 -12.68 -12.27 23.99
CA SER A 66 -12.71 -11.84 25.39
C SER A 66 -14.03 -12.18 26.08
N PRO A 67 -14.02 -12.88 27.23
CA PRO A 67 -15.24 -13.17 27.97
C PRO A 67 -15.79 -11.97 28.77
N THR A 68 -15.00 -10.91 28.95
CA THR A 68 -15.32 -9.77 29.83
C THR A 68 -15.74 -8.50 29.11
N ALA A 69 -15.41 -8.37 27.82
CA ALA A 69 -15.83 -7.26 26.96
C ALA A 69 -16.08 -7.82 25.54
N PRO A 70 -17.02 -7.26 24.76
CA PRO A 70 -17.25 -7.70 23.39
C PRO A 70 -16.04 -7.35 22.53
N ASN A 71 -15.09 -8.28 22.47
CA ASN A 71 -13.89 -8.14 21.67
C ASN A 71 -13.85 -9.27 20.64
N PHE A 72 -13.61 -8.90 19.39
CA PHE A 72 -13.54 -9.79 18.23
C PHE A 72 -12.19 -9.65 17.54
N GLN A 73 -11.73 -10.71 16.91
CA GLN A 73 -10.51 -10.68 16.11
C GLN A 73 -10.77 -11.33 14.75
N GLY A 74 -10.31 -10.66 13.69
CA GLY A 74 -10.24 -11.24 12.35
C GLY A 74 -9.32 -12.46 12.35
N LYS A 75 -9.63 -13.48 11.55
CA LYS A 75 -8.84 -14.71 11.46
C LYS A 75 -7.86 -14.69 10.29
N VAL A 76 -8.20 -13.93 9.25
CA VAL A 76 -7.43 -13.79 8.02
C VAL A 76 -7.48 -12.36 7.54
N ASP A 77 -6.45 -11.97 6.79
CA ASP A 77 -6.40 -10.76 6.00
C ASP A 77 -6.95 -11.03 4.59
N PRO A 78 -7.31 -10.00 3.80
CA PRO A 78 -7.75 -10.20 2.43
C PRO A 78 -6.76 -11.01 1.58
N ALA A 79 -7.29 -11.83 0.67
CA ALA A 79 -6.48 -12.69 -0.18
C ALA A 79 -5.47 -11.94 -1.07
N ASN A 80 -5.74 -10.67 -1.40
CA ASN A 80 -4.87 -9.80 -2.20
C ASN A 80 -3.99 -8.87 -1.36
N ALA A 81 -3.99 -9.00 -0.04
CA ALA A 81 -3.16 -8.19 0.85
C ALA A 81 -1.68 -8.57 0.72
N LEU A 82 -0.82 -7.55 0.82
CA LEU A 82 0.62 -7.67 0.96
C LEU A 82 1.04 -6.97 2.25
N ALA A 83 1.86 -7.63 3.05
CA ALA A 83 2.34 -7.05 4.30
C ALA A 83 3.39 -5.97 4.01
N VAL A 84 3.19 -4.76 4.51
CA VAL A 84 4.25 -3.76 4.56
C VAL A 84 5.19 -4.12 5.70
N THR A 85 6.47 -4.28 5.37
CA THR A 85 7.52 -4.72 6.31
C THR A 85 8.53 -3.62 6.63
N ASN A 86 8.58 -2.57 5.81
CA ASN A 86 9.39 -1.39 6.07
C ASN A 86 8.88 -0.17 5.28
N VAL A 87 9.13 1.02 5.80
CA VAL A 87 8.89 2.30 5.12
C VAL A 87 10.10 3.21 5.33
N THR A 88 10.54 3.86 4.27
CA THR A 88 11.55 4.92 4.33
C THR A 88 11.13 6.10 3.46
N GLY A 89 11.58 7.31 3.76
CA GLY A 89 11.19 8.50 3.01
C GLY A 89 11.16 9.77 3.85
N THR A 90 10.38 10.74 3.40
CA THR A 90 10.15 12.00 4.10
C THR A 90 8.65 12.31 4.20
N PHE A 91 8.32 13.03 5.25
CA PHE A 91 6.98 13.54 5.53
C PHE A 91 7.04 15.04 5.82
N SER A 92 6.10 15.79 5.26
CA SER A 92 5.89 17.21 5.55
C SER A 92 4.41 17.48 5.75
N ASP A 93 4.11 18.37 6.70
CA ASP A 93 2.78 18.92 6.97
C ASP A 93 2.94 20.38 7.36
N ALA A 94 2.48 21.28 6.48
CA ALA A 94 2.57 22.71 6.67
C ALA A 94 1.70 23.22 7.85
N ALA A 95 0.55 22.60 8.11
CA ALA A 95 -0.35 22.99 9.20
C ALA A 95 0.26 22.67 10.57
N LEU A 96 0.93 21.51 10.66
CA LEU A 96 1.62 21.06 11.87
C LEU A 96 3.08 21.55 11.97
N LYS A 97 3.57 22.29 10.98
CA LYS A 97 4.95 22.80 10.89
C LYS A 97 6.00 21.69 10.89
N ILE A 98 5.66 20.54 10.30
CA ILE A 98 6.57 19.44 10.06
C ILE A 98 7.15 19.63 8.66
N SER A 99 8.48 19.73 8.54
CA SER A 99 9.15 19.94 7.25
C SER A 99 10.22 18.87 7.06
N ASP A 100 10.07 18.07 6.01
CA ASP A 100 11.00 17.04 5.56
C ASP A 100 11.47 16.10 6.67
N ALA A 101 10.56 15.78 7.61
CA ALA A 101 10.83 14.84 8.67
C ALA A 101 11.12 13.48 8.06
N THR A 102 12.29 12.91 8.39
CA THR A 102 12.67 11.59 7.89
C THR A 102 11.78 10.53 8.51
N ILE A 103 11.31 9.58 7.71
CA ILE A 103 10.65 8.36 8.19
C ILE A 103 11.71 7.44 8.79
N THR A 104 11.58 7.14 10.07
CA THR A 104 12.58 6.38 10.84
C THR A 104 12.29 4.89 10.89
N GLY A 105 11.06 4.47 10.60
CA GLY A 105 10.69 3.07 10.44
C GLY A 105 9.19 2.83 10.47
N LEU A 106 8.79 1.62 10.09
CA LEU A 106 7.42 1.14 10.21
C LEU A 106 7.06 0.92 11.69
N VAL A 107 5.85 1.32 12.09
CA VAL A 107 5.28 0.89 13.37
C VAL A 107 4.87 -0.56 13.24
N ALA A 108 5.44 -1.43 14.06
CA ALA A 108 5.20 -2.87 13.96
C ALA A 108 3.72 -3.21 14.12
N THR A 109 3.19 -4.01 13.18
CA THR A 109 1.83 -4.57 13.29
C THR A 109 1.68 -5.31 14.61
N ASN A 110 0.66 -4.93 15.39
CA ASN A 110 0.32 -5.57 16.64
C ASN A 110 -1.16 -5.97 16.58
N PRO A 111 -1.48 -7.19 16.11
CA PRO A 111 -2.86 -7.66 16.03
C PRO A 111 -3.55 -7.55 17.39
N GLN A 112 -4.63 -6.78 17.44
CA GLN A 112 -5.43 -6.56 18.65
C GLN A 112 -6.91 -6.83 18.39
N PRO A 113 -7.69 -7.17 19.42
CA PRO A 113 -9.12 -7.29 19.24
C PRO A 113 -9.81 -5.94 18.95
N HIS A 114 -10.84 -5.98 18.12
CA HIS A 114 -11.77 -4.90 17.83
C HIS A 114 -13.07 -5.05 18.64
N TYR A 115 -13.84 -3.96 18.80
CA TYR A 115 -15.06 -3.94 19.64
C TYR A 115 -16.33 -4.39 18.92
N ASP A 116 -16.33 -4.39 17.59
CA ASP A 116 -17.45 -4.78 16.73
C ASP A 116 -17.22 -6.19 16.15
N PRO A 117 -18.22 -7.09 16.10
CA PRO A 117 -18.20 -8.35 15.34
C PRO A 117 -18.17 -8.17 13.82
N ASP A 118 -17.31 -7.30 13.33
CA ASP A 118 -17.17 -6.97 11.92
C ASP A 118 -16.25 -7.99 11.23
N TYR A 119 -16.82 -8.74 10.29
CA TYR A 119 -16.14 -9.78 9.54
C TYR A 119 -15.33 -9.30 8.33
N THR A 120 -15.35 -8.00 8.07
CA THR A 120 -14.46 -7.33 7.12
C THR A 120 -13.18 -6.82 7.78
N ILE A 121 -13.03 -6.94 9.11
CA ILE A 121 -11.79 -6.58 9.79
C ILE A 121 -10.68 -7.62 9.50
N PRO A 122 -9.49 -7.19 9.05
CA PRO A 122 -8.33 -8.04 8.84
C PRO A 122 -7.78 -8.61 10.15
N TYR A 123 -7.08 -9.73 10.08
CA TYR A 123 -6.29 -10.26 11.20
C TYR A 123 -5.23 -9.25 11.67
N SER A 124 -4.57 -8.57 10.74
CA SER A 124 -3.48 -7.63 10.99
C SER A 124 -3.92 -6.33 11.68
N PHE A 125 -5.23 -6.11 11.85
CA PHE A 125 -5.79 -4.98 12.57
C PHE A 125 -5.18 -4.81 13.97
N GLY A 126 -4.75 -3.60 14.28
CA GLY A 126 -4.17 -3.21 15.56
C GLY A 126 -4.56 -1.80 15.99
N TRP A 127 -4.29 -1.48 17.25
CA TRP A 127 -4.50 -0.15 17.81
C TRP A 127 -3.18 0.51 18.16
N TYR A 128 -2.99 1.75 17.71
CA TYR A 128 -1.90 2.60 18.15
C TYR A 128 -2.39 3.53 19.27
N PRO A 129 -1.78 3.48 20.48
CA PRO A 129 -2.15 4.36 21.57
C PRO A 129 -1.55 5.76 21.34
N GLY A 130 -2.38 6.72 20.96
CA GLY A 130 -2.02 8.14 20.88
C GLY A 130 -2.04 8.85 22.25
N ILE A 131 -1.43 10.04 22.30
CA ILE A 131 -1.44 10.92 23.47
C ILE A 131 -2.08 12.26 23.07
N PRO A 132 -3.12 12.74 23.79
CA PRO A 132 -3.77 12.11 24.94
C PRO A 132 -4.83 11.06 24.53
N ALA A 133 -4.72 9.83 25.07
CA ALA A 133 -5.73 8.75 25.15
C ALA A 133 -6.69 8.52 23.95
N THR A 134 -6.27 8.82 22.74
CA THR A 134 -6.99 8.50 21.50
C THR A 134 -6.29 7.34 20.80
N THR A 135 -7.03 6.39 20.27
CA THR A 135 -6.47 5.28 19.49
C THR A 135 -6.75 5.50 18.01
N VAL A 136 -5.79 5.19 17.14
CA VAL A 136 -6.08 4.99 15.71
C VAL A 136 -5.74 3.56 15.36
N SER A 137 -6.60 3.00 14.53
CA SER A 137 -6.45 1.68 13.95
C SER A 137 -5.42 1.69 12.83
N TYR A 138 -4.70 0.59 12.69
CA TYR A 138 -3.80 0.36 11.55
C TYR A 138 -3.63 -1.15 11.34
N ASP A 139 -3.16 -1.54 10.16
CA ASP A 139 -2.87 -2.95 9.87
C ASP A 139 -1.57 -3.18 9.08
N ASN A 140 -1.04 -2.11 8.46
CA ASN A 140 0.11 -2.14 7.57
C ASN A 140 -0.05 -3.07 6.36
N LEU A 141 -1.27 -3.12 5.80
CA LEU A 141 -1.55 -3.86 4.58
C LEU A 141 -1.49 -2.94 3.34
N PHE A 142 -1.00 -3.51 2.24
CA PHE A 142 -0.95 -2.88 0.93
C PHE A 142 -1.68 -3.73 -0.10
N TYR A 143 -2.48 -3.08 -0.94
CA TYR A 143 -3.33 -3.75 -1.91
C TYR A 143 -2.98 -3.35 -3.33
N ALA A 144 -2.34 -4.25 -4.06
CA ALA A 144 -2.06 -4.03 -5.47
C ALA A 144 -3.30 -4.27 -6.36
N GLY A 145 -3.30 -3.69 -7.57
CA GLY A 145 -4.28 -4.02 -8.60
C GLY A 145 -5.67 -3.48 -8.30
N SER A 146 -6.60 -4.36 -7.88
CA SER A 146 -8.01 -4.03 -7.65
C SER A 146 -8.27 -3.11 -6.46
N GLY A 147 -7.24 -2.79 -5.67
CA GLY A 147 -7.36 -2.01 -4.45
C GLY A 147 -7.79 -2.85 -3.24
N ALA A 148 -7.90 -2.16 -2.12
CA ALA A 148 -8.34 -2.71 -0.85
C ALA A 148 -9.79 -3.17 -0.96
N PRO A 149 -10.16 -4.30 -0.36
CA PRO A 149 -11.55 -4.67 -0.25
C PRO A 149 -12.27 -3.75 0.74
N LEU A 150 -13.54 -4.05 0.97
CA LEU A 150 -14.26 -3.49 2.09
C LEU A 150 -13.70 -4.07 3.40
N THR A 151 -13.30 -3.19 4.32
CA THR A 151 -12.68 -3.53 5.62
C THR A 151 -13.48 -3.07 6.84
N CYS A 152 -14.51 -2.26 6.62
CA CYS A 152 -15.54 -1.92 7.62
C CYS A 152 -16.95 -2.16 7.03
N LEU A 153 -17.83 -2.76 7.84
CA LEU A 153 -19.20 -3.03 7.42
C LEU A 153 -19.97 -1.74 7.11
N PRO A 154 -20.83 -1.77 6.08
CA PRO A 154 -21.66 -0.62 5.76
C PRO A 154 -22.65 -0.38 6.88
N THR A 155 -22.81 0.89 7.27
CA THR A 155 -23.91 1.30 8.13
C THR A 155 -25.05 1.85 7.27
N PRO A 156 -26.30 1.92 7.77
CA PRO A 156 -27.41 2.47 7.00
C PRO A 156 -27.22 3.92 6.55
N THR A 157 -26.30 4.66 7.18
CA THR A 157 -26.02 6.07 6.93
C THR A 157 -24.73 6.32 6.16
N GLU A 158 -23.82 5.34 6.12
CA GLU A 158 -22.53 5.46 5.46
C GLU A 158 -22.37 4.35 4.41
N PRO A 159 -22.57 4.65 3.11
CA PRO A 159 -22.20 3.71 2.06
C PRO A 159 -20.68 3.54 2.11
N THR A 160 -20.21 2.35 2.48
CA THR A 160 -18.79 2.06 2.47
C THR A 160 -18.35 1.61 1.09
N TYR A 161 -17.31 2.28 0.62
CA TYR A 161 -16.66 2.00 -0.64
C TYR A 161 -15.28 1.38 -0.35
N PRO A 162 -14.80 0.45 -1.21
CA PRO A 162 -13.46 -0.11 -1.07
C PRO A 162 -12.39 0.98 -1.17
N GLY A 163 -11.29 0.79 -0.45
CA GLY A 163 -10.12 1.65 -0.54
C GLY A 163 -9.32 1.46 -1.83
N GLY A 164 -8.26 2.25 -1.99
CA GLY A 164 -7.27 2.14 -3.04
C GLY A 164 -6.14 1.20 -2.64
N TYR A 165 -4.90 1.64 -2.81
CA TYR A 165 -3.72 0.88 -2.38
C TYR A 165 -3.61 0.62 -0.87
N PHE A 166 -4.36 1.36 -0.05
CA PHE A 166 -4.51 1.18 1.39
C PHE A 166 -6.00 1.05 1.72
N ASP A 167 -6.33 0.46 2.85
CA ASP A 167 -7.67 0.52 3.42
C ASP A 167 -7.77 1.66 4.46
N ASP A 168 -8.86 1.65 5.22
CA ASP A 168 -9.16 2.60 6.28
C ASP A 168 -8.31 2.43 7.54
N TYR A 169 -7.51 1.36 7.62
CA TYR A 169 -6.55 1.14 8.68
C TYR A 169 -5.16 1.62 8.27
N GLY A 170 -4.75 1.39 7.03
CA GLY A 170 -3.59 2.05 6.46
C GLY A 170 -2.23 1.55 6.96
N VAL A 171 -1.20 2.35 6.65
CA VAL A 171 0.21 2.06 6.94
C VAL A 171 0.80 3.09 7.87
N MET A 172 1.28 2.63 9.02
CA MET A 172 1.76 3.47 10.10
C MET A 172 3.28 3.46 10.23
N PHE A 173 3.90 4.64 10.37
CA PHE A 173 5.35 4.81 10.49
C PHE A 173 5.74 5.97 11.41
N SER A 174 6.94 5.88 11.97
CA SER A 174 7.51 6.87 12.86
C SER A 174 8.33 7.92 12.11
N LEU A 175 8.36 9.14 12.62
CA LEU A 175 9.15 10.25 12.10
C LEU A 175 10.33 10.58 13.02
N SER A 176 11.34 11.25 12.44
CA SER A 176 12.56 11.69 13.14
C SER A 176 12.33 12.72 14.25
N ASN A 177 11.20 13.44 14.21
CA ASN A 177 10.79 14.38 15.25
C ASN A 177 10.02 13.72 16.41
N GLY A 178 9.78 12.40 16.34
CA GLY A 178 9.07 11.62 17.35
C GLY A 178 7.56 11.49 17.11
N ASP A 179 7.02 12.13 16.08
CA ASP A 179 5.63 11.95 15.67
C ASP A 179 5.45 10.60 14.96
N VAL A 180 4.21 10.13 14.89
CA VAL A 180 3.82 8.93 14.15
C VAL A 180 2.77 9.31 13.13
N VAL A 181 2.83 8.74 11.94
CA VAL A 181 1.90 9.03 10.85
C VAL A 181 1.28 7.72 10.40
N ASP A 182 -0.02 7.73 10.17
CA ASP A 182 -0.69 6.70 9.40
C ASP A 182 -1.20 7.27 8.07
N MET A 183 -0.99 6.50 7.01
CA MET A 183 -1.47 6.77 5.66
C MET A 183 -2.55 5.76 5.32
N TYR A 184 -3.77 6.25 5.12
CA TYR A 184 -4.93 5.40 4.87
C TYR A 184 -5.62 5.79 3.57
N SER A 185 -6.57 4.97 3.15
CA SER A 185 -7.55 5.38 2.15
C SER A 185 -8.93 4.85 2.48
N ASN A 186 -9.92 5.72 2.38
CA ASN A 186 -11.32 5.33 2.37
C ASN A 186 -11.80 5.24 0.93
N GLY A 187 -12.85 4.48 0.65
CA GLY A 187 -13.51 4.62 -0.64
C GLY A 187 -14.48 5.82 -0.65
N GLY A 188 -14.82 6.30 -1.85
CA GLY A 188 -15.89 7.26 -2.08
C GLY A 188 -16.59 7.04 -3.42
N ASP A 189 -17.68 7.79 -3.65
CA ASP A 189 -18.49 7.76 -4.89
C ASP A 189 -17.68 7.94 -6.19
N GLY A 190 -16.49 8.55 -6.10
CA GLY A 190 -15.59 8.83 -7.21
C GLY A 190 -14.31 7.98 -7.26
N GLY A 191 -14.16 6.98 -6.39
CA GLY A 191 -12.94 6.18 -6.23
C GLY A 191 -12.27 6.38 -4.87
N PRO A 192 -11.00 5.95 -4.71
CA PRO A 192 -10.31 5.99 -3.43
C PRO A 192 -10.00 7.43 -3.00
N ILE A 193 -10.23 7.70 -1.72
CA ILE A 193 -9.94 8.94 -1.02
C ILE A 193 -8.81 8.67 -0.05
N TYR A 194 -7.63 9.23 -0.34
CA TYR A 194 -6.48 9.09 0.55
C TYR A 194 -6.50 10.13 1.68
N GLY A 195 -5.94 9.72 2.82
CA GLY A 195 -5.80 10.56 4.00
C GLY A 195 -4.48 10.28 4.72
N VAL A 196 -4.13 11.20 5.61
CA VAL A 196 -3.12 10.96 6.63
C VAL A 196 -3.68 11.31 7.99
N VAL A 197 -3.21 10.62 9.02
CA VAL A 197 -3.35 11.06 10.40
C VAL A 197 -1.97 11.24 11.00
N VAL A 198 -1.74 12.40 11.60
CA VAL A 198 -0.49 12.68 12.31
C VAL A 198 -0.75 12.64 13.80
N PHE A 199 0.01 11.79 14.47
CA PHE A 199 0.08 11.70 15.91
C PHE A 199 1.26 12.47 16.44
N SER A 200 0.96 13.62 17.04
CA SER A 200 1.94 14.31 17.87
C SER A 200 1.66 14.04 19.33
N ALA A 201 2.71 13.81 20.12
CA ALA A 201 2.59 13.64 21.57
C ALA A 201 1.95 14.86 22.28
N ALA A 202 1.93 16.02 21.62
CA ALA A 202 1.42 17.27 22.14
C ALA A 202 -0.07 17.52 21.86
N ASN A 203 -0.62 17.04 20.74
CA ASN A 203 -1.93 17.51 20.24
C ASN A 203 -2.94 16.40 19.92
N GLY A 204 -2.60 15.11 20.09
CA GLY A 204 -3.46 14.01 19.64
C GLY A 204 -3.42 13.81 18.12
N PRO A 205 -4.35 13.01 17.56
CA PRO A 205 -4.40 12.67 16.16
C PRO A 205 -5.01 13.82 15.36
N ASP A 206 -4.27 14.32 14.37
CA ASP A 206 -4.73 15.32 13.42
C ASP A 206 -4.99 14.68 12.06
N TYR A 207 -6.25 14.69 11.63
CA TYR A 207 -6.69 14.04 10.40
C TYR A 207 -6.70 15.03 9.24
N THR A 208 -5.94 14.72 8.20
CA THR A 208 -6.04 15.39 6.91
C THR A 208 -6.63 14.42 5.89
N SER A 209 -7.88 14.69 5.48
CA SER A 209 -8.61 13.91 4.46
C SER A 209 -9.54 14.80 3.65
N GLY A 210 -9.98 14.33 2.47
CA GLY A 210 -10.99 15.04 1.67
C GLY A 210 -10.74 15.13 0.17
N GLY A 211 -10.11 14.13 -0.44
CA GLY A 211 -9.99 14.03 -1.90
C GLY A 211 -8.94 14.95 -2.55
N GLY A 212 -8.27 15.80 -1.77
CA GLY A 212 -7.12 16.59 -2.23
C GLY A 212 -5.80 15.81 -2.28
N LEU A 213 -5.71 14.70 -1.55
CA LEU A 213 -4.54 13.83 -1.55
C LEU A 213 -4.66 12.74 -2.62
N THR A 214 -3.64 12.65 -3.45
CA THR A 214 -3.50 11.64 -4.49
C THR A 214 -2.27 10.79 -4.20
N LEU A 215 -2.45 9.46 -4.15
CA LEU A 215 -1.33 8.53 -4.07
C LEU A 215 -0.87 8.16 -5.47
N ASN A 216 0.42 8.36 -5.74
CA ASN A 216 1.05 8.00 -6.99
C ASN A 216 2.04 6.85 -6.74
N VAL A 217 1.73 5.67 -7.28
CA VAL A 217 2.59 4.49 -7.26
C VAL A 217 2.94 4.18 -8.72
N PRO A 218 4.20 4.38 -9.17
CA PRO A 218 4.55 4.11 -10.56
C PRO A 218 4.32 2.64 -10.90
N GLU A 219 3.48 2.36 -11.90
CA GLU A 219 3.24 0.99 -12.32
C GLU A 219 4.52 0.36 -12.88
N PRO A 220 4.94 -0.84 -12.42
CA PRO A 220 6.14 -1.51 -12.92
C PRO A 220 6.12 -1.74 -14.46
N SER A 221 4.94 -1.90 -15.04
CA SER A 221 4.69 -2.00 -16.48
C SER A 221 5.19 -0.77 -17.25
N THR A 222 5.14 0.41 -16.64
CA THR A 222 5.60 1.67 -17.27
C THR A 222 7.09 1.59 -17.59
N TRP A 223 7.89 1.05 -16.68
CA TRP A 223 9.32 0.85 -16.88
C TRP A 223 9.61 -0.22 -17.93
N ALA A 224 8.88 -1.33 -17.89
CA ALA A 224 9.03 -2.40 -18.87
C ALA A 224 8.69 -1.91 -20.29
N MET A 225 7.61 -1.15 -20.45
CA MET A 225 7.21 -0.57 -21.73
C MET A 225 8.18 0.50 -22.21
N MET A 226 8.73 1.32 -21.30
CA MET A 226 9.75 2.31 -21.64
C MET A 226 11.04 1.64 -22.15
N ILE A 227 11.53 0.61 -21.44
CA ILE A 227 12.71 -0.17 -21.86
C ILE A 227 12.44 -0.84 -23.20
N LEU A 228 11.29 -1.47 -23.37
CA LEU A 228 10.90 -2.11 -24.62
C LEU A 228 10.84 -1.09 -25.77
N GLY A 229 10.29 0.10 -25.53
CA GLY A 229 10.23 1.19 -26.49
C GLY A 229 11.62 1.64 -26.95
N PHE A 230 12.52 1.92 -26.01
CA PHE A 230 13.89 2.34 -26.33
C PHE A 230 14.70 1.22 -27.00
N ALA A 231 14.57 -0.03 -26.54
CA ALA A 231 15.21 -1.18 -27.16
C ALA A 231 14.74 -1.36 -28.62
N SER A 232 13.45 -1.17 -28.88
CA SER A 232 12.87 -1.27 -30.22
C SER A 232 13.41 -0.18 -31.16
N LEU A 233 13.51 1.06 -30.69
CA LEU A 233 14.08 2.17 -31.45
C LEU A 233 15.57 1.98 -31.72
N GLY A 234 16.36 1.57 -30.71
CA GLY A 234 17.79 1.29 -30.87
C GLY A 234 18.05 0.18 -31.89
N PHE A 235 17.25 -0.88 -31.87
CA PHE A 235 17.35 -1.97 -32.84
C PHE A 235 17.01 -1.53 -34.28
N ALA A 236 15.97 -0.70 -34.45
CA ALA A 236 15.61 -0.15 -35.75
C ALA A 236 16.74 0.72 -36.34
N GLY A 237 17.34 1.59 -35.52
CA GLY A 237 18.48 2.42 -35.90
C GLY A 237 19.71 1.60 -36.29
N TYR A 238 20.03 0.55 -35.52
CA TYR A 238 21.12 -0.37 -35.83
C TYR A 238 20.93 -1.10 -37.16
N ARG A 239 19.70 -1.50 -37.50
CA ARG A 239 19.41 -2.14 -38.78
C ARG A 239 19.54 -1.16 -39.95
N ALA A 240 19.17 0.10 -39.76
CA ALA A 240 19.30 1.14 -40.78
C ALA A 240 20.76 1.50 -41.07
N SER A 241 21.60 1.67 -40.03
CA SER A 241 23.01 2.03 -40.19
C SER A 241 23.82 0.95 -40.92
N ARG A 242 23.52 -0.34 -40.70
CA ARG A 242 24.17 -1.44 -41.43
C ARG A 242 23.79 -1.51 -42.90
N LYS A 243 22.59 -1.07 -43.27
CA LYS A 243 22.23 -0.93 -44.69
C LYS A 243 23.01 0.21 -45.35
N ALA A 244 23.19 1.32 -44.65
CA ALA A 244 23.98 2.45 -45.14
C ALA A 244 25.47 2.11 -45.28
N ALA A 245 26.04 1.34 -44.33
CA ALA A 245 27.44 0.94 -44.36
C ALA A 245 27.79 -0.13 -45.42
N ILE A 246 26.80 -0.87 -45.94
CA ILE A 246 26.99 -1.84 -47.04
C ILE A 246 26.78 -1.19 -48.41
N ALA A 247 26.12 -0.03 -48.45
CA ALA A 247 25.85 0.73 -49.68
C ALA A 247 26.93 1.76 -50.03
N ALA A 248 27.93 1.95 -49.16
CA ALA A 248 29.12 2.78 -49.37
C ALA A 248 30.34 1.89 -49.66
#